data_AF-A0A840A0W4-F1
#
_entry.id   AF-A0A840A0W4-F1
#
_cell.length_a   1.000
_cell.length_b   1.000
_cell.length_c   1.000
_cell.angle_alpha   90.00
_cell.angle_beta   90.00
_cell.angle_gamma   90.00
#
_symmetry.space_group_name_H-M   'P 1'
#
loop_
_entity.id
_entity.type
_entity.pdbx_description
1 polymer ?
#
loop_
_entity_poly.entity_id
_entity_poly.type
_entity_poly.pdbx_seq_one_letter_code
_entity_poly.pdbx_strand_id
1 'polypeptide(L)' 'MNLAADELCVTHGAIGRQARGLERLCSVRLTQGPRNSLRLTEAGLSLAESLGSAFGIERSFTTLR' A
#
# COMPACT_ATOMS: atom_id res chain seq x y z
N MET A 1 -3.22 3.01 -8.09
CA MET A 1 -2.71 4.20 -7.36
C MET A 1 -3.45 5.48 -7.69
N ASN A 2 -4.12 5.62 -8.85
CA ASN A 2 -4.91 6.82 -9.15
C ASN A 2 -6.13 6.94 -8.23
N LEU A 3 -6.94 5.88 -8.09
CA LEU A 3 -8.11 5.89 -7.20
C LEU A 3 -7.77 6.32 -5.75
N ALA A 4 -6.72 5.76 -5.16
CA ALA A 4 -6.31 6.12 -3.80
C ALA A 4 -5.86 7.58 -3.67
N ALA A 5 -5.25 8.13 -4.71
CA ALA A 5 -4.84 9.53 -4.71
C ALA A 5 -6.05 10.46 -4.87
N ASP A 6 -7.01 10.09 -5.71
CA ASP A 6 -8.27 10.81 -5.89
C ASP A 6 -9.10 10.82 -4.58
N GLU A 7 -9.26 9.66 -3.93
CA GLU A 7 -9.98 9.53 -2.65
C GLU A 7 -9.33 10.32 -1.52
N LEU A 8 -8.01 10.37 -1.48
CA LEU A 8 -7.25 11.09 -0.46
C LEU A 8 -6.99 12.56 -0.83
N CYS A 9 -7.51 13.03 -1.98
CA CYS A 9 -7.32 14.40 -2.48
C CYS A 9 -5.83 14.80 -2.58
N VAL A 10 -4.97 13.89 -3.04
CA VAL A 10 -3.53 14.12 -3.20
C VAL A 10 -3.07 13.84 -4.64
N THR A 11 -1.85 14.26 -4.99
CA THR A 11 -1.29 13.94 -6.30
C THR A 11 -0.95 12.44 -6.42
N HIS A 12 -1.11 11.88 -7.62
CA HIS A 12 -0.69 10.50 -7.93
C HIS A 12 0.77 10.22 -7.53
N GLY A 13 1.64 11.23 -7.67
CA GLY A 13 3.06 11.14 -7.30
C GLY A 13 3.30 11.07 -5.79
N ALA A 14 2.43 11.70 -4.98
CA ALA A 14 2.53 11.68 -3.53
C ALA A 14 2.34 10.28 -2.97
N ILE A 15 1.29 9.55 -3.40
CA ILE A 15 1.02 8.18 -2.97
C ILE A 15 2.20 7.25 -3.28
N GLY A 16 2.74 7.31 -4.50
CA GLY A 16 3.90 6.50 -4.87
C GLY A 16 5.16 6.83 -4.05
N ARG A 17 5.36 8.11 -3.70
CA ARG A 17 6.48 8.53 -2.84
C ARG A 17 6.33 8.00 -1.42
N GLN A 18 5.12 8.01 -0.87
CA GLN A 18 4.83 7.47 0.45
C GLN A 18 5.01 5.95 0.49
N ALA A 19 4.50 5.22 -0.51
CA ALA A 19 4.70 3.78 -0.60
C ALA A 19 6.20 3.41 -0.66
N ARG A 20 7.00 4.10 -1.50
CA ARG A 20 8.46 3.93 -1.55
C ARG A 20 9.17 4.39 -0.27
N GLY A 21 8.57 5.32 0.48
CA GLY A 21 9.05 5.73 1.80
C GLY A 21 8.91 4.59 2.80
N LEU A 22 7.74 3.97 2.83
CA LEU A 22 7.44 2.84 3.70
C LEU A 22 8.34 1.64 3.40
N GLU A 23 8.53 1.29 2.12
CA GLU A 23 9.46 0.22 1.72
C GLU A 23 10.90 0.48 2.20
N ARG A 24 11.35 1.74 2.19
CA ARG A 24 12.67 2.12 2.71
C ARG A 24 12.74 2.01 4.24
N LEU A 25 11.69 2.44 4.95
CA LEU A 25 11.63 2.33 6.41
C LEU A 25 11.64 0.88 6.87
N CYS A 26 10.91 0.01 6.18
CA CYS A 26 10.85 -1.42 6.49
C CYS A 26 12.04 -2.21 5.93
N SER A 27 12.88 -1.59 5.09
CA SER A 27 13.97 -2.27 4.35
C SER A 27 13.52 -3.51 3.57
N VAL A 28 12.27 -3.50 3.08
CA VAL A 28 11.66 -4.61 2.32
C VAL A 28 10.74 -4.05 1.25
N ARG A 29 10.64 -4.76 0.12
CA ARG A 29 9.66 -4.46 -0.93
C ARG A 29 8.28 -4.90 -0.45
N LEU A 30 7.34 -3.96 -0.44
CA LEU A 30 5.93 -4.18 -0.06
C LEU A 30 5.05 -4.29 -1.30
N THR A 31 5.52 -3.74 -2.43
CA THR A 31 4.78 -3.69 -3.69
C THR A 31 5.62 -4.18 -4.87
N GLN A 32 4.95 -4.79 -5.84
CA GLN A 32 5.53 -5.35 -7.06
C GLN A 32 4.64 -5.12 -8.28
N GLY A 33 5.20 -5.36 -9.47
CA GLY A 33 4.52 -5.19 -10.75
C GLY A 33 4.61 -3.76 -11.33
N PRO A 34 4.03 -3.55 -12.52
CA PRO A 34 4.07 -2.26 -13.18
C PRO A 34 3.16 -1.24 -12.48
N ARG A 35 3.43 0.06 -12.69
CA ARG A 35 2.70 1.17 -12.02
C ARG A 35 1.18 1.12 -12.20
N ASN A 36 0.70 0.59 -13.32
CA ASN A 36 -0.72 0.44 -13.65
C ASN A 36 -1.34 -0.89 -13.15
N SER A 37 -0.55 -1.81 -12.60
CA SER A 37 -1.01 -3.11 -12.12
C SER A 37 -0.22 -3.54 -10.87
N LEU A 38 -0.13 -2.62 -9.91
CA LEU A 38 0.62 -2.82 -8.67
C LEU A 38 -0.04 -3.94 -7.84
N ARG A 39 0.77 -4.83 -7.26
CA ARG A 39 0.35 -5.89 -6.33
C ARG A 39 1.16 -5.82 -5.04
N LEU A 40 0.58 -6.27 -3.94
CA LEU A 40 1.33 -6.47 -2.71
C LEU A 40 2.27 -7.68 -2.85
N THR A 41 3.45 -7.58 -2.25
CA THR A 41 4.29 -8.74 -1.96
C THR A 41 3.74 -9.48 -0.73
N GLU A 42 4.32 -10.62 -0.37
CA GLU A 42 3.99 -11.30 0.89
C GLU A 42 4.24 -10.41 2.13
N ALA A 43 5.38 -9.70 2.15
CA ALA A 43 5.67 -8.70 3.19
C ALA A 43 4.65 -7.56 3.20
N GLY A 44 4.19 -7.14 2.01
CA GLY A 44 3.13 -6.13 1.86
C GLY A 44 1.79 -6.59 2.46
N LEU A 45 1.42 -7.86 2.25
CA LEU A 45 0.21 -8.46 2.82
C LEU A 45 0.29 -8.53 4.35
N SER A 46 1.39 -9.05 4.89
CA SER A 46 1.61 -9.17 6.34
C SER A 46 1.59 -7.80 7.04
N LEU A 47 2.21 -6.79 6.42
CA LEU A 47 2.14 -5.42 6.94
C LEU A 47 0.72 -4.88 6.90
N ALA A 48 -0.01 -5.08 5.80
CA ALA A 48 -1.37 -4.59 5.67
C ALA A 48 -2.31 -5.20 6.72
N GLU A 49 -2.20 -6.50 7.00
CA GLU A 49 -2.93 -7.16 8.09
C GLU A 49 -2.60 -6.56 9.47
N SER A 50 -1.32 -6.32 9.74
CA SER A 50 -0.87 -5.70 10.99
C SER A 50 -1.39 -4.28 11.16
N LEU A 51 -1.36 -3.47 10.09
CA LEU A 51 -1.90 -2.10 10.09
C LEU A 51 -3.41 -2.10 10.25
N GLY A 52 -4.13 -3.04 9.62
CA GLY A 52 -5.57 -3.16 9.77
C GLY A 52 -5.99 -3.39 11.21
N SER A 53 -5.31 -4.30 11.90
CA SER A 53 -5.49 -4.53 13.33
C SER A 53 -5.15 -3.28 14.15
N ALA A 54 -3.99 -2.66 13.93
CA ALA A 54 -3.51 -1.51 14.71
C ALA A 54 -4.39 -0.25 14.56
N PHE A 55 -4.95 -0.02 13.37
CA PHE A 55 -5.81 1.13 13.08
C PHE A 55 -7.30 0.85 13.23
N GLY A 56 -7.70 -0.36 13.65
CA GLY A 56 -9.12 -0.74 13.77
C GLY A 56 -9.85 -0.76 12.42
N ILE A 57 -9.15 -1.06 11.33
CA ILE A 57 -9.73 -1.14 9.99
C ILE A 57 -10.30 -2.55 9.82
N GLU A 58 -11.62 -2.69 9.91
CA GLU A 58 -12.32 -3.98 9.84
C GLU A 58 -12.28 -4.67 8.47
N ARG A 59 -11.87 -3.97 7.40
CA ARG A 59 -11.73 -4.57 6.06
C ARG A 59 -10.37 -5.26 5.94
N SER A 60 -10.41 -6.57 5.67
CA SER A 60 -9.22 -7.33 5.28
C SER A 60 -8.57 -6.73 4.02
N PHE A 61 -7.32 -6.30 4.15
CA PHE A 61 -6.51 -5.83 3.03
C PHE A 61 -6.25 -6.92 1.97
N THR A 62 -6.47 -8.18 2.32
CA THR A 62 -6.32 -9.36 1.47
C THR A 62 -7.31 -9.39 0.29
N THR A 63 -8.38 -8.59 0.33
CA THR A 63 -9.36 -8.50 -0.78
C THR A 63 -8.90 -7.57 -1.92
N LEU A 64 -7.81 -6.80 -1.75
CA LEU A 64 -7.24 -5.94 -2.79
C LEU A 64 -6.37 -6.76 -3.76
N ARG A 65 -7.01 -7.47 -4.70
CA ARG A 65 -6.33 -8.32 -5.70
C ARG A 65 -6.35 -7.75 -7.11
#